data_AF-A0A0C2G172-F1
#
_entry.id   AF-A0A0C2G172-F1
#
_cell.length_a   1.000
_cell.length_b   1.000
_cell.length_c   1.000
_cell.angle_alpha   90.00
_cell.angle_beta   90.00
_cell.angle_gamma   90.00
#
_symmetry.space_group_name_H-M   'P 1'
#
loop_
_entity.id
_entity.type
_entity.pdbx_description
1 polymer ?
#
loop_
_entity_poly.entity_id
_entity_poly.type
_entity_poly.pdbx_seq_one_letter_code
_entity_poly.pdbx_strand_id
1 'polypeptide(L)'
;MTANRLGIAALFLAVLALAYAAQPTSLDEKVKALQDLLYRQPAVRMNMDRWKTFVRQQPRNYSMIIMFTALSPGVNCPICKPAYDEFMIMANSYRYAHSELKQVYFGVVDYEEAPQIFQAVRFSECTFFTSTLVKLGDA
;
A
#
# COMPACT_ATOMS: atom_id res chain seq x y z
N MET A 1 13.72 40.75 30.58
CA MET A 1 12.67 40.66 29.53
C MET A 1 13.10 39.91 28.26
N THR A 2 14.37 39.51 28.09
CA THR A 2 14.88 38.82 26.89
C THR A 2 14.66 37.29 26.89
N ALA A 3 14.68 36.65 28.05
CA ALA A 3 14.49 35.19 28.17
C ALA A 3 13.11 34.70 27.66
N ASN A 4 12.06 35.50 27.89
CA ASN A 4 10.70 35.15 27.46
C ASN A 4 10.53 35.23 25.92
N ARG A 5 11.32 36.07 25.25
CA ARG A 5 11.30 36.20 23.78
C ARG A 5 12.01 35.03 23.09
N LEU A 6 13.10 34.52 23.65
CA LEU A 6 13.74 33.30 23.15
C LEU A 6 12.85 32.06 23.35
N GLY A 7 12.16 31.96 24.49
CA GLY A 7 11.23 30.86 24.75
C GLY A 7 10.07 30.81 23.76
N ILE A 8 9.48 31.96 23.43
CA ILE A 8 8.38 32.05 22.44
C ILE A 8 8.88 31.72 21.03
N ALA A 9 10.09 32.16 20.65
CA ALA A 9 10.67 31.85 19.34
C ALA A 9 10.97 30.35 19.19
N ALA A 10 11.49 29.70 20.23
CA ALA A 10 11.75 28.27 20.24
C ALA A 10 10.44 27.45 20.17
N LEU A 11 9.39 27.90 20.87
CA LEU A 11 8.08 27.25 20.83
C LEU A 11 7.45 27.37 19.43
N PHE A 12 7.54 28.55 18.80
CA PHE A 12 7.06 28.76 17.44
C PHE A 12 7.81 27.90 16.42
N LEU A 13 9.14 27.78 16.53
CA LEU A 13 9.95 26.92 15.66
C LEU A 13 9.61 25.44 15.85
N ALA A 14 9.38 24.99 17.09
CA ALA A 14 8.96 23.62 17.36
C ALA A 14 7.58 23.31 16.77
N VAL A 15 6.62 24.23 16.91
CA VAL A 15 5.27 24.10 16.32
C VAL A 15 5.33 24.10 14.79
N LEU A 16 6.18 24.94 14.19
CA LEU A 16 6.37 24.97 12.73
C LEU A 16 6.98 23.66 12.21
N ALA A 17 7.94 23.08 12.94
CA ALA A 17 8.55 21.80 12.59
C ALA A 17 7.56 20.63 12.69
N LEU A 18 6.71 20.61 13.72
CA LEU A 18 5.62 19.63 13.88
C LEU A 18 4.57 19.77 12.77
N ALA A 19 4.25 21.00 12.36
CA ALA A 19 3.32 21.27 11.26
C ALA A 19 3.86 20.78 9.90
N TYR A 20 5.16 20.94 9.66
CA TYR A 20 5.82 20.43 8.44
C TYR A 20 5.87 18.89 8.40
N ALA A 21 6.14 18.24 9.54
CA ALA A 21 6.18 16.77 9.61
C ALA A 21 4.81 16.12 9.41
N ALA A 22 3.72 16.85 9.66
CA ALA A 22 2.35 16.37 9.53
C ALA A 22 1.73 16.61 8.15
N GLN A 23 2.50 17.11 7.16
CA GLN A 23 1.93 17.30 5.82
C GLN A 23 1.51 15.95 5.21
N PRO A 24 0.28 15.85 4.69
CA PRO A 24 -0.15 14.66 3.98
C PRO A 24 0.73 14.48 2.75
N THR A 25 1.29 13.28 2.58
CA THR A 25 2.07 12.89 1.40
C THR A 25 1.28 13.21 0.14
N SER A 26 1.89 13.97 -0.76
CA SER A 26 1.23 14.42 -1.99
C SER A 26 0.93 13.23 -2.91
N LEU A 27 -0.07 13.40 -3.80
CA LEU A 27 -0.44 12.35 -4.74
C LEU A 27 0.73 11.93 -5.64
N ASP A 28 1.48 12.92 -6.14
CA ASP A 28 2.63 12.69 -7.01
C ASP A 28 3.76 11.93 -6.30
N GLU A 29 4.01 12.23 -5.03
CA GLU A 29 4.98 11.48 -4.22
C GLU A 29 4.54 10.02 -4.02
N LYS A 30 3.25 9.77 -3.76
CA LYS A 30 2.73 8.40 -3.63
C LYS A 30 2.88 7.63 -4.93
N VAL A 31 2.50 8.24 -6.05
CA VAL A 31 2.62 7.63 -7.38
C VAL A 31 4.08 7.36 -7.72
N LYS A 32 4.98 8.31 -7.48
CA LYS A 32 6.41 8.12 -7.68
C LYS A 32 6.97 6.97 -6.83
N ALA A 33 6.61 6.91 -5.55
CA ALA A 33 7.02 5.83 -4.67
C ALA A 33 6.51 4.46 -5.14
N LEU A 34 5.27 4.38 -5.64
CA LEU A 34 4.72 3.15 -6.23
C LEU A 34 5.48 2.75 -7.50
N GLN A 35 5.81 3.70 -8.37
CA GLN A 35 6.60 3.43 -9.57
C GLN A 35 8.00 2.90 -9.24
N ASP A 36 8.67 3.49 -8.25
CA ASP A 36 10.00 3.03 -7.81
C ASP A 36 9.95 1.61 -7.22
N LEU A 37 8.87 1.26 -6.51
CA LEU A 37 8.66 -0.09 -5.99
C LEU A 37 8.37 -1.09 -7.13
N LEU A 38 7.52 -0.70 -8.09
CA LEU A 38 7.18 -1.55 -9.24
C LEU A 38 8.34 -1.76 -10.22
N TYR A 39 9.28 -0.82 -10.27
CA TYR A 39 10.51 -1.02 -11.05
C TYR A 39 11.30 -2.23 -10.54
N ARG A 40 11.29 -2.44 -9.21
CA ARG A 40 12.02 -3.54 -8.56
C ARG A 40 11.27 -4.85 -8.54
N GLN A 41 9.94 -4.82 -8.37
CA GLN A 41 9.11 -6.01 -8.23
C GLN A 41 7.78 -5.82 -8.96
N PRO A 42 7.21 -6.84 -9.64
CA PRO A 42 5.99 -6.68 -10.42
C PRO A 42 4.75 -6.40 -9.55
N ALA A 43 4.80 -6.71 -8.25
CA ALA A 43 3.76 -6.36 -7.29
C ALA A 43 4.37 -5.91 -5.96
N VAL A 44 3.74 -4.92 -5.32
CA VAL A 44 4.20 -4.36 -4.04
C VAL A 44 3.72 -5.23 -2.88
N ARG A 45 4.65 -5.74 -2.07
CA ARG A 45 4.29 -6.37 -0.80
C ARG A 45 3.74 -5.34 0.17
N MET A 46 2.55 -5.58 0.67
CA MET A 46 1.79 -4.67 1.51
C MET A 46 1.96 -5.02 2.98
N ASN A 47 2.32 -4.01 3.76
CA ASN A 47 2.22 -4.01 5.21
C ASN A 47 1.14 -3.01 5.63
N MET A 48 0.91 -2.85 6.94
CA MET A 48 -0.13 -1.92 7.44
C MET A 48 0.11 -0.47 7.04
N ASP A 49 1.36 -0.01 7.01
CA ASP A 49 1.70 1.37 6.67
C ASP A 49 1.46 1.64 5.18
N ARG A 50 1.96 0.75 4.31
CA ARG A 50 1.73 0.80 2.85
C ARG A 50 0.25 0.70 2.50
N TRP A 51 -0.49 -0.16 3.20
CA TRP A 51 -1.94 -0.26 3.03
C TRP A 51 -2.64 1.04 3.39
N LYS A 52 -2.28 1.66 4.52
CA LYS A 52 -2.84 2.96 4.89
C LYS A 52 -2.50 4.01 3.84
N THR A 53 -1.24 4.13 3.42
CA THR A 53 -0.76 5.19 2.52
C THR A 53 -1.25 5.04 1.08
N PHE A 54 -1.15 3.85 0.49
CA PHE A 54 -1.42 3.62 -0.93
C PHE A 54 -2.85 3.14 -1.22
N VAL A 55 -3.51 2.49 -0.25
CA VAL A 55 -4.85 1.92 -0.47
C VAL A 55 -5.96 2.73 0.22
N ARG A 56 -5.75 3.21 1.45
CA ARG A 56 -6.81 3.91 2.21
C ARG A 56 -6.74 5.43 2.11
N GLN A 57 -5.55 6.01 2.21
CA GLN A 57 -5.35 7.45 2.30
C GLN A 57 -5.64 8.13 0.96
N GLN A 58 -6.53 9.13 0.99
CA GLN A 58 -6.83 10.02 -0.14
C GLN A 58 -5.80 11.16 -0.23
N PRO A 59 -5.66 11.83 -1.39
CA PRO A 59 -6.30 11.56 -2.69
C PRO A 59 -5.66 10.38 -3.44
N ARG A 60 -6.41 9.73 -4.36
CA ARG A 60 -5.91 8.69 -5.28
C ARG A 60 -6.53 8.87 -6.67
N ASN A 61 -5.70 8.78 -7.71
CA ASN A 61 -6.12 8.77 -9.13
C ASN A 61 -5.68 7.48 -9.83
N TYR A 62 -5.53 6.41 -9.05
CA TYR A 62 -5.08 5.12 -9.49
C TYR A 62 -5.84 4.01 -8.78
N SER A 63 -6.04 2.92 -9.50
CA SER A 63 -6.63 1.69 -9.02
C SER A 63 -5.53 0.75 -8.49
N MET A 64 -5.78 0.15 -7.33
CA MET A 64 -4.93 -0.89 -6.77
C MET A 64 -5.61 -2.24 -6.95
N ILE A 65 -4.89 -3.21 -7.52
CA ILE A 65 -5.28 -4.62 -7.60
C ILE A 65 -4.49 -5.36 -6.53
N ILE A 66 -5.18 -5.80 -5.48
CA ILE A 66 -4.55 -6.45 -4.34
C ILE A 66 -4.89 -7.93 -4.33
N MET A 67 -3.88 -8.78 -4.26
CA MET A 67 -4.04 -10.20 -3.98
C MET A 67 -3.82 -10.46 -2.49
N PHE A 68 -4.80 -11.10 -1.87
CA PHE A 68 -4.68 -11.64 -0.51
C PHE A 68 -4.20 -13.08 -0.60
N THR A 69 -3.16 -13.41 0.15
CA THR A 69 -2.56 -14.75 0.13
C THR A 69 -2.07 -15.15 1.51
N ALA A 70 -1.77 -16.43 1.66
CA ALA A 70 -1.08 -16.99 2.81
C ALA A 70 -0.08 -18.01 2.27
N LEU A 71 1.14 -17.54 1.98
CA LEU A 71 2.20 -18.39 1.43
C LEU A 71 3.02 -19.09 2.50
N SER A 72 2.86 -18.67 3.75
CA SER A 72 3.65 -19.19 4.84
C SER A 72 3.34 -20.66 5.14
N PRO A 73 4.36 -21.46 5.49
CA PRO A 73 4.21 -22.90 5.70
C PRO A 73 3.27 -23.24 6.87
N GLY A 74 3.01 -22.29 7.78
CA GLY A 74 2.05 -22.45 8.86
C GLY A 74 0.59 -22.47 8.38
N VAL A 75 0.31 -21.92 7.20
CA VAL A 75 -1.02 -21.90 6.57
C VAL A 75 -0.96 -22.86 5.39
N ASN A 76 -1.39 -24.11 5.60
CA ASN A 76 -1.35 -25.17 4.58
C ASN A 76 -2.34 -24.90 3.43
N CYS A 77 -2.01 -23.94 2.56
CA CYS A 77 -2.82 -23.52 1.42
C CYS A 77 -2.21 -23.99 0.09
N PRO A 78 -2.62 -25.16 -0.42
CA PRO A 78 -2.04 -25.71 -1.66
C PRO A 78 -2.36 -24.87 -2.91
N ILE A 79 -3.42 -24.05 -2.87
CA ILE A 79 -3.87 -23.20 -3.99
C ILE A 79 -3.15 -21.84 -4.00
N CYS A 80 -2.68 -21.37 -2.84
CA CYS A 80 -2.12 -20.02 -2.70
C CYS A 80 -0.84 -19.84 -3.52
N LYS A 81 0.02 -20.88 -3.59
CA LYS A 81 1.25 -20.84 -4.38
C LYS A 81 1.01 -20.75 -5.89
N PRO A 82 0.23 -21.66 -6.53
CA PRO A 82 -0.03 -21.55 -7.97
C PRO A 82 -0.80 -20.27 -8.32
N ALA A 83 -1.76 -19.84 -7.50
CA ALA A 83 -2.46 -18.57 -7.74
C ALA A 83 -1.53 -17.35 -7.63
N TYR A 84 -0.59 -17.37 -6.69
CA TYR A 84 0.44 -16.34 -6.56
C TYR A 84 1.32 -16.26 -7.81
N ASP A 85 1.73 -17.40 -8.36
CA ASP A 85 2.59 -17.44 -9.54
C ASP A 85 1.88 -16.84 -10.77
N GLU A 86 0.61 -17.19 -11.01
CA GLU A 86 -0.21 -16.60 -12.08
C GLU A 86 -0.44 -15.09 -11.88
N PHE A 87 -0.69 -14.67 -10.64
CA PHE A 87 -0.83 -13.25 -10.32
C PHE A 87 0.44 -12.46 -10.63
N MET A 88 1.61 -13.01 -10.32
CA MET A 88 2.89 -12.37 -10.60
C MET A 88 3.18 -12.30 -12.10
N ILE A 89 2.79 -13.31 -12.87
CA ILE A 89 2.88 -13.28 -14.35
C ILE A 89 2.01 -12.17 -14.92
N MET A 90 0.75 -12.07 -14.47
CA MET A 90 -0.17 -11.00 -14.89
C MET A 90 0.39 -9.62 -14.53
N ALA A 91 0.82 -9.42 -13.29
CA ALA A 91 1.36 -8.14 -12.82
C ALA A 91 2.62 -7.73 -13.60
N ASN A 92 3.51 -8.70 -13.90
CA ASN A 92 4.70 -8.46 -14.70
C ASN A 92 4.35 -8.12 -16.16
N SER A 93 3.39 -8.82 -16.75
CA SER A 93 2.92 -8.57 -18.11
C SER A 93 2.31 -7.17 -18.24
N TYR A 94 1.50 -6.75 -17.26
CA TYR A 94 0.94 -5.39 -17.24
C TYR A 94 2.04 -4.33 -17.13
N ARG A 95 3.01 -4.54 -16.24
CA ARG A 95 4.15 -3.63 -16.05
C ARG A 95 4.91 -3.38 -17.36
N TYR A 96 5.15 -4.42 -18.16
CA TYR A 96 5.82 -4.27 -19.45
C TYR A 96 4.94 -3.67 -20.53
N ALA A 97 3.65 -4.02 -20.57
CA ALA A 97 2.73 -3.50 -21.58
C ALA A 97 2.34 -2.03 -21.34
N HIS A 98 2.36 -1.57 -20.08
CA HIS A 98 1.80 -0.29 -19.67
C HIS A 98 2.73 0.47 -18.71
N SER A 99 4.05 0.49 -18.97
CA SER A 99 5.06 1.14 -18.11
C SER A 99 4.80 2.63 -17.85
N GLU A 100 4.21 3.33 -18.84
CA GLU A 100 3.93 4.76 -18.79
C GLU A 100 2.59 5.10 -18.12
N LEU A 101 1.69 4.11 -17.97
CA LEU A 101 0.35 4.34 -17.45
C LEU A 101 0.34 4.22 -15.93
N LYS A 102 0.13 5.35 -15.28
CA LYS A 102 0.13 5.50 -13.81
C LYS A 102 -1.22 5.19 -13.17
N GLN A 103 -2.02 4.32 -13.78
CA GLN A 103 -3.43 4.13 -13.44
C GLN A 103 -3.72 2.86 -12.66
N VAL A 104 -2.94 1.79 -12.84
CA VAL A 104 -3.18 0.51 -12.17
C VAL A 104 -1.88 -0.01 -11.58
N TYR A 105 -1.95 -0.42 -10.32
CA TYR A 105 -0.81 -0.97 -9.58
C TYR A 105 -1.20 -2.28 -8.91
N PHE A 106 -0.22 -3.19 -8.79
CA PHE A 106 -0.42 -4.51 -8.19
C PHE A 106 0.18 -4.57 -6.80
N GLY A 107 -0.52 -5.19 -5.86
CA GLY A 107 -0.05 -5.43 -4.52
C GLY A 107 -0.37 -6.83 -4.02
N VAL A 108 0.42 -7.31 -3.06
CA VAL A 108 0.19 -8.59 -2.39
C VAL A 108 0.15 -8.35 -0.88
N VAL A 109 -0.89 -8.87 -0.23
CA VAL A 109 -1.03 -8.88 1.23
C VAL A 109 -0.90 -10.34 1.68
N ASP A 110 0.13 -10.63 2.48
CA ASP A 110 0.30 -11.93 3.11
C ASP A 110 -0.31 -11.93 4.52
N TYR A 111 -1.00 -13.01 4.88
CA TYR A 111 -1.64 -13.18 6.19
C TYR A 111 -0.69 -13.05 7.38
N GLU A 112 0.53 -13.59 7.29
CA GLU A 112 1.48 -13.50 8.41
C GLU A 112 2.07 -12.10 8.55
N GLU A 113 2.25 -11.39 7.43
CA GLU A 113 2.83 -10.04 7.45
C GLU A 113 1.84 -8.99 7.97
N ALA A 114 0.56 -9.13 7.63
CA ALA A 114 -0.44 -8.11 7.94
C ALA A 114 -1.83 -8.69 8.23
N PRO A 115 -2.01 -9.50 9.31
CA PRO A 115 -3.29 -10.12 9.64
C PRO A 115 -4.38 -9.08 9.96
N GLN A 116 -3.97 -7.90 10.42
CA GLN A 116 -4.87 -6.76 10.71
C GLN A 116 -5.59 -6.25 9.45
N ILE A 117 -4.99 -6.37 8.26
CA ILE A 117 -5.64 -5.98 7.00
C ILE A 117 -6.81 -6.92 6.72
N PHE A 118 -6.63 -8.23 6.96
CA PHE A 118 -7.68 -9.23 6.79
C PHE A 118 -8.85 -9.04 7.77
N GLN A 119 -8.61 -8.43 8.92
CA GLN A 119 -9.68 -8.04 9.85
C GLN A 119 -10.37 -6.74 9.40
N ALA A 120 -9.60 -5.77 8.91
CA ALA A 120 -10.10 -4.47 8.47
C ALA A 120 -10.89 -4.54 7.15
N VAL A 121 -10.57 -5.50 6.30
CA VAL A 121 -11.35 -5.87 5.12
C VAL A 121 -12.28 -6.98 5.59
N ARG A 122 -13.57 -6.69 5.79
CA ARG A 122 -14.54 -7.68 6.31
C ARG A 122 -14.75 -8.82 5.31
N PHE A 123 -13.82 -9.78 5.25
CA PHE A 123 -14.00 -11.02 4.53
C PHE A 123 -15.02 -11.87 5.30
N SER A 124 -16.20 -12.08 4.73
CA SER A 124 -17.08 -13.14 5.22
C SER A 124 -16.37 -14.47 4.99
N GLU A 125 -16.44 -15.37 5.98
CA GLU A 125 -15.62 -16.57 6.14
C GLU A 125 -15.61 -17.57 4.96
N CYS A 126 -16.38 -17.34 3.89
CA CYS A 126 -16.35 -18.13 2.65
C CYS A 126 -15.51 -17.53 1.51
N THR A 127 -14.93 -16.33 1.67
CA THR A 127 -14.15 -15.64 0.61
C THR A 127 -12.64 -15.69 0.88
N PHE A 128 -12.17 -16.68 1.64
CA PHE A 128 -10.75 -16.84 1.96
C PHE A 128 -9.96 -17.60 0.86
N PHE A 129 -10.64 -18.28 -0.06
CA PHE A 129 -10.00 -19.33 -0.89
C PHE A 129 -10.00 -19.12 -2.40
N THR A 130 -10.41 -17.94 -2.88
CA THR A 130 -10.17 -17.54 -4.26
C THR A 130 -9.46 -16.21 -4.22
N SER A 131 -8.30 -16.15 -4.89
CA SER A 131 -7.52 -14.96 -5.20
C SER A 131 -8.43 -13.78 -5.53
N THR A 132 -8.84 -13.04 -4.50
CA THR A 132 -9.80 -11.97 -4.68
C THR A 132 -9.00 -10.77 -5.12
N LEU A 133 -8.96 -10.54 -6.43
CA LEU A 133 -8.52 -9.28 -7.01
C LEU A 133 -9.53 -8.22 -6.58
N VAL A 134 -9.33 -7.63 -5.41
CA VAL A 134 -10.10 -6.45 -5.03
C VAL A 134 -9.55 -5.31 -5.86
N LYS A 135 -10.22 -4.98 -6.97
CA LYS A 135 -10.05 -3.66 -7.59
C LYS A 135 -10.65 -2.65 -6.63
N LEU A 136 -9.80 -2.00 -5.85
CA LEU A 136 -10.22 -0.83 -5.07
C LEU A 136 -10.42 0.30 -6.07
N GLY A 137 -11.64 0.40 -6.59
CA GLY A 137 -12.05 1.35 -7.62
C GLY A 137 -11.85 2.81 -7.21
N ASP A 138 -11.68 3.64 -8.24
CA ASP A 138 -11.37 5.05 -8.18
C ASP A 138 -12.43 5.81 -7.35
N ALA A 139 -11.95 6.66 -6.43
CA ALA A 139 -12.77 7.54 -5.60
C ALA A 139 -12.62 8.97 -6.06
#